data_AF-A0ABD1R553-F1
#
_entry.id   AF-A0ABD1R553-F1
#
_cell.length_a   1.000
_cell.length_b   1.000
_cell.length_c   1.000
_cell.angle_alpha   90.00
_cell.angle_beta   90.00
_cell.angle_gamma   90.00
#
_symmetry.space_group_name_H-M   'P 1'
#
loop_
_entity.id
_entity.type
_entity.pdbx_description
1 polymer ?
#
loop_
_entity_poly.entity_id
_entity_poly.type
_entity_poly.pdbx_seq_one_letter_code
_entity_poly.pdbx_strand_id
1 'polypeptide(L)'
;MYKNSGFQSRVPIPAASCQQFDPVGNVLYEAGSDFIINEFGAYKERIIESGSQYFQSNISRYLSSPRYYFQVNDEYVKNKLKMVVFPFLHKGHWMRSMEAAGGEFSFKPPIYDINAPDLYIPMMAFGTYLVLAGFFLGINGK
;
A
#
# COMPACT_ATOMS: atom_id res chain seq x y z
N MET A 1 -22.50 -45.35 -33.23
CA MET A 1 -23.75 -44.60 -33.48
C MET A 1 -23.43 -43.11 -33.49
N TYR A 2 -23.76 -42.43 -34.60
CA TYR A 2 -23.98 -40.97 -34.82
C TYR A 2 -23.28 -39.94 -33.90
N LYS A 3 -22.65 -38.87 -34.42
CA LYS A 3 -23.28 -37.83 -35.26
C LYS A 3 -22.24 -36.90 -35.91
N ASN A 4 -22.60 -36.42 -37.09
CA ASN A 4 -21.91 -35.42 -37.92
C ASN A 4 -22.56 -34.02 -37.73
N SER A 5 -21.79 -32.97 -38.06
CA SER A 5 -22.15 -31.70 -38.74
C SER A 5 -22.70 -30.46 -37.99
N GLY A 6 -22.11 -29.31 -38.37
CA GLY A 6 -22.56 -27.90 -38.26
C GLY A 6 -21.37 -26.97 -37.91
N PHE A 7 -20.60 -26.36 -38.82
CA PHE A 7 -20.83 -25.34 -39.86
C PHE A 7 -21.22 -23.92 -39.36
N GLN A 8 -20.26 -22.98 -39.39
CA GLN A 8 -20.27 -21.56 -39.84
C GLN A 8 -19.04 -20.84 -39.23
N SER A 9 -17.98 -20.46 -39.97
CA SER A 9 -17.80 -19.47 -41.04
C SER A 9 -17.86 -17.99 -40.59
N ARG A 10 -16.70 -17.36 -40.29
CA ARG A 10 -16.24 -16.12 -40.95
C ARG A 10 -14.77 -15.77 -40.64
N VAL A 11 -14.09 -15.39 -41.71
CA VAL A 11 -12.67 -15.09 -41.98
C VAL A 11 -12.25 -13.73 -41.40
N PRO A 12 -10.93 -13.46 -41.18
CA PRO A 12 -10.44 -12.38 -40.33
C PRO A 12 -10.31 -11.05 -41.07
N ILE A 13 -10.33 -9.95 -40.31
CA ILE A 13 -9.92 -8.63 -40.78
C ILE A 13 -9.05 -7.99 -39.70
N PRO A 14 -7.73 -7.86 -39.90
CA PRO A 14 -6.93 -6.85 -39.23
C PRO A 14 -6.97 -5.58 -40.08
N ALA A 15 -7.43 -4.46 -39.51
CA ALA A 15 -7.27 -3.14 -40.12
C ALA A 15 -6.45 -2.26 -39.20
N ALA A 16 -5.28 -1.90 -39.72
CA ALA A 16 -4.17 -1.22 -39.07
C ALA A 16 -4.46 0.25 -38.73
N SER A 17 -3.74 0.77 -37.75
CA SER A 17 -3.11 2.08 -37.90
C SER A 17 -1.75 2.09 -37.18
N CYS A 18 -0.83 2.84 -37.77
CA CYS A 18 0.60 2.67 -37.74
C CYS A 18 1.24 3.02 -36.38
N GLN A 19 2.08 2.14 -35.86
CA GLN A 19 3.31 2.56 -35.21
C GLN A 19 4.47 1.96 -35.99
N GLN A 20 5.19 2.87 -36.64
CA GLN A 20 6.41 2.67 -37.38
C GLN A 20 7.38 1.82 -36.53
N PHE A 21 7.63 0.58 -36.94
CA PHE A 21 8.75 -0.19 -36.41
C PHE A 21 9.99 0.23 -37.18
N ASP A 22 10.89 0.96 -36.52
CA ASP A 22 12.23 1.18 -37.04
C ASP A 22 12.97 -0.18 -37.04
N PRO A 23 13.29 -0.76 -38.20
CA PRO A 23 13.92 -2.08 -38.27
C PRO A 23 15.33 -2.09 -37.66
N VAL A 24 15.94 -0.92 -37.51
CA VAL A 24 17.25 -0.74 -36.87
C VAL A 24 17.15 -0.76 -35.34
N GLY A 25 16.01 -0.37 -34.76
CA GLY A 25 15.81 -0.31 -33.30
C GLY A 25 15.52 -1.66 -32.64
N ASN A 26 14.76 -2.53 -33.32
CA ASN A 26 14.44 -3.87 -32.82
C ASN A 26 15.62 -4.83 -32.91
N VAL A 27 16.43 -4.77 -33.96
CA VAL A 27 17.59 -5.68 -34.12
C VAL A 27 18.68 -5.38 -33.07
N LEU A 28 18.82 -4.11 -32.68
CA LEU A 28 19.74 -3.68 -31.62
C LEU A 28 19.20 -4.00 -30.21
N TYR A 29 17.87 -3.97 -30.03
CA TYR A 29 17.23 -4.46 -28.81
C TYR A 29 17.34 -5.99 -28.74
N GLU A 30 16.97 -6.74 -29.76
CA GLU A 30 16.97 -8.22 -29.74
C GLU A 30 18.38 -8.82 -29.55
N ALA A 31 19.40 -8.34 -30.27
CA ALA A 31 20.77 -8.86 -30.14
C ALA A 31 21.53 -8.36 -28.89
N GLY A 32 21.11 -7.25 -28.28
CA GLY A 32 21.72 -6.69 -27.07
C GLY A 32 20.93 -6.94 -25.78
N SER A 33 19.66 -7.36 -25.89
CA SER A 33 18.76 -7.51 -24.75
C SER A 33 18.76 -8.90 -24.14
N ASP A 34 19.13 -9.97 -24.87
CA ASP A 34 19.15 -11.31 -24.28
C ASP A 34 20.15 -11.45 -23.13
N PHE A 35 21.26 -10.71 -23.17
CA PHE A 35 22.22 -10.69 -22.07
C PHE A 35 21.78 -9.72 -20.96
N ILE A 36 21.34 -8.51 -21.31
CA ILE A 36 20.94 -7.47 -20.34
C ILE A 36 19.62 -7.81 -19.63
N ILE A 37 18.63 -8.37 -20.33
CA ILE A 37 17.32 -8.78 -19.77
C ILE A 37 17.47 -10.02 -18.89
N ASN A 38 18.30 -10.99 -19.26
CA ASN A 38 18.49 -12.18 -18.43
C ASN A 38 19.26 -11.87 -17.13
N GLU A 39 20.29 -11.03 -17.20
CA GLU A 39 21.08 -10.64 -16.02
C GLU A 39 20.31 -9.64 -15.12
N PHE A 40 19.68 -8.62 -15.70
CA PHE A 40 18.84 -7.66 -14.95
C PHE A 40 17.52 -8.27 -14.47
N GLY A 41 16.95 -9.21 -15.23
CA GLY A 41 15.73 -9.95 -14.89
C GLY A 41 15.93 -10.79 -13.64
N ALA A 42 17.04 -11.53 -13.55
CA ALA A 42 17.39 -12.27 -12.34
C ALA A 42 17.53 -11.34 -11.12
N TYR A 43 18.16 -10.18 -11.27
CA TYR A 43 18.30 -9.21 -10.18
C TYR A 43 16.97 -8.57 -9.77
N LYS A 44 16.10 -8.24 -10.73
CA LYS A 44 14.73 -7.76 -10.50
C LYS A 44 13.90 -8.78 -9.75
N GLU A 45 13.91 -10.03 -10.19
CA GLU A 45 13.22 -11.13 -9.53
C GLU A 45 13.70 -11.24 -8.09
N ARG A 46 15.01 -11.17 -7.81
CA ARG A 46 15.51 -11.22 -6.43
C ARG A 46 15.09 -10.02 -5.58
N ILE A 47 15.05 -8.81 -6.12
CA ILE A 47 14.59 -7.62 -5.38
C ILE A 47 13.09 -7.69 -5.13
N ILE A 48 12.30 -8.10 -6.12
CA ILE A 48 10.85 -8.21 -6.01
C ILE A 48 10.48 -9.38 -5.09
N GLU A 49 11.12 -10.53 -5.23
CA GLU A 49 10.92 -11.70 -4.39
C GLU A 49 11.32 -11.40 -2.95
N SER A 50 12.53 -10.87 -2.72
CA SER A 50 12.97 -10.45 -1.39
C SER A 50 12.01 -9.41 -0.82
N GLY A 51 11.71 -8.36 -1.59
CA GLY A 51 10.76 -7.32 -1.21
C GLY A 51 9.40 -7.89 -0.85
N SER A 52 8.86 -8.81 -1.64
CA SER A 52 7.56 -9.44 -1.40
C SER A 52 7.55 -10.26 -0.10
N GLN A 53 8.61 -11.02 0.20
CA GLN A 53 8.69 -11.81 1.42
C GLN A 53 8.81 -10.93 2.68
N TYR A 54 9.60 -9.85 2.59
CA TYR A 54 9.68 -8.85 3.65
C TYR A 54 8.35 -8.12 3.84
N PHE A 55 7.70 -7.69 2.75
CA PHE A 55 6.41 -7.01 2.82
C PHE A 55 5.31 -7.95 3.33
N GLN A 56 5.24 -9.18 2.82
CA GLN A 56 4.22 -10.15 3.20
C GLN A 56 4.29 -10.49 4.69
N SER A 57 5.50 -10.73 5.22
CA SER A 57 5.68 -11.04 6.65
C SER A 57 5.39 -9.84 7.56
N ASN A 58 5.84 -8.64 7.21
CA ASN A 58 5.64 -7.44 8.02
C ASN A 58 4.19 -6.93 7.92
N ILE A 59 3.64 -6.79 6.71
CA ILE A 59 2.26 -6.35 6.47
C ILE A 59 1.28 -7.33 7.09
N SER A 60 1.49 -8.65 6.92
CA SER A 60 0.63 -9.65 7.55
C SER A 60 0.59 -9.44 9.07
N ARG A 61 1.72 -9.17 9.73
CA ARG A 61 1.77 -8.89 11.18
C ARG A 61 0.96 -7.64 11.57
N TYR A 62 1.04 -6.54 10.80
CA TYR A 62 0.29 -5.31 11.09
C TYR A 62 -1.20 -5.41 10.76
N LEU A 63 -1.55 -6.16 9.71
CA LEU A 63 -2.94 -6.36 9.25
C LEU A 63 -3.66 -7.53 9.92
N SER A 64 -2.95 -8.39 10.66
CA SER A 64 -3.55 -9.52 11.38
C SER A 64 -4.49 -9.06 12.50
N SER A 65 -4.21 -7.90 13.11
CA SER A 65 -4.96 -7.40 14.28
C SER A 65 -5.28 -5.90 14.19
N PRO A 66 -6.04 -5.44 13.17
CA PRO A 66 -6.33 -4.01 12.98
C PRO A 66 -7.08 -3.42 14.19
N ARG A 67 -7.91 -4.22 14.86
CA ARG A 67 -8.65 -3.84 16.08
C ARG A 67 -7.75 -3.31 17.19
N TYR A 68 -6.49 -3.73 17.25
CA TYR A 68 -5.53 -3.22 18.23
C TYR A 68 -5.30 -1.72 18.08
N TYR A 69 -5.15 -1.25 16.84
CA TYR A 69 -4.79 0.14 16.51
C TYR A 69 -5.99 1.10 16.54
N PHE A 70 -7.22 0.58 16.58
CA PHE A 70 -8.48 1.33 16.65
C PHE A 70 -9.09 1.37 18.05
N GLN A 71 -8.46 0.75 19.04
CA GLN A 71 -8.85 0.89 20.43
C GLN A 71 -8.37 2.24 20.95
N VAL A 72 -9.23 3.25 20.89
CA VAL A 72 -8.96 4.63 21.31
C VAL A 72 -10.13 5.21 22.10
N ASN A 73 -9.85 6.15 23.00
CA ASN A 73 -10.84 6.91 23.78
C ASN A 73 -10.81 8.40 23.41
N ASP A 74 -11.86 9.15 23.73
CA ASP A 74 -11.92 10.60 23.46
C ASP A 74 -10.80 11.40 24.16
N GLU A 75 -10.46 11.00 25.39
CA GLU A 75 -9.35 11.59 26.13
C GLU A 75 -8.00 11.35 25.45
N TYR A 76 -7.80 10.14 24.93
CA TYR A 76 -6.61 9.78 24.15
C TYR A 76 -6.47 10.69 22.93
N VAL A 77 -7.56 10.85 22.17
CA VAL A 77 -7.57 11.67 20.95
C VAL A 77 -7.22 13.12 21.27
N LYS A 78 -7.79 13.70 22.33
CA LYS A 78 -7.46 15.07 22.77
C LYS A 78 -5.98 15.22 23.11
N ASN A 79 -5.41 14.28 23.86
CA ASN A 79 -4.01 14.30 24.24
C ASN A 79 -3.08 14.16 23.03
N LYS A 80 -3.43 13.27 22.10
CA LYS A 80 -2.64 13.02 20.90
C LYS A 80 -2.75 14.18 19.90
N LEU A 81 -3.91 14.81 19.77
CA LEU A 81 -4.08 16.04 18.99
C LEU A 81 -3.26 17.21 19.59
N LYS A 82 -3.25 17.35 20.92
CA LYS A 82 -2.41 18.35 21.61
C LYS A 82 -0.93 18.14 21.29
N MET A 83 -0.46 16.90 21.26
CA MET A 83 0.91 16.56 20.86
C MET A 83 1.20 16.93 19.40
N VAL A 84 0.26 16.65 18.48
CA VAL A 84 0.42 16.97 17.04
C VAL A 84 0.46 18.48 16.81
N VAL A 85 -0.44 19.23 17.44
CA VAL A 85 -0.50 20.70 17.30
C VAL A 85 0.67 21.39 18.00
N PHE A 86 1.13 20.83 19.12
CA PHE A 86 2.19 21.41 19.93
C PHE A 86 3.31 20.40 20.22
N PRO A 87 4.18 20.11 19.24
CA PRO A 87 5.19 19.05 19.37
C PRO A 87 6.23 19.32 20.48
N PHE A 88 6.45 20.60 20.83
CA PHE A 88 7.45 21.03 21.81
C PHE A 88 7.00 20.93 23.28
N LEU A 89 5.70 20.73 23.53
CA LEU A 89 5.17 20.59 24.89
C LEU A 89 5.26 19.15 25.43
N HIS A 90 5.61 18.18 24.58
CA HIS A 90 5.75 16.79 25.00
C HIS A 90 7.11 16.55 25.67
N LYS A 91 7.14 16.63 27.01
CA LYS A 91 8.37 16.41 27.78
C LYS A 91 8.71 14.92 27.86
N GLY A 92 9.62 14.47 27.00
CA GLY A 92 10.59 13.40 27.27
C GLY A 92 10.13 11.94 27.30
N HIS A 93 8.83 11.63 27.30
CA HIS A 93 8.37 10.24 27.33
C HIS A 93 7.91 9.78 25.93
N TRP A 94 8.86 9.35 25.09
CA TRP A 94 8.62 8.77 23.75
C TRP A 94 8.73 7.25 23.72
N MET A 95 9.18 6.65 24.82
CA MET A 95 9.35 5.20 24.92
C MET A 95 8.01 4.53 25.22
N ARG A 96 7.73 3.42 24.55
CA ARG A 96 6.51 2.63 24.76
C ARG A 96 6.61 1.86 26.07
N SER A 97 5.53 1.79 26.84
CA SER A 97 5.52 0.97 28.06
C SER A 97 5.29 -0.48 27.67
N MET A 98 6.31 -1.32 27.83
CA MET A 98 6.17 -2.77 27.67
C MET A 98 5.63 -3.36 28.97
N GLU A 99 4.53 -4.10 28.89
CA GLU A 99 4.03 -4.88 30.02
C GLU A 99 4.39 -6.35 29.77
N ALA A 100 5.21 -6.90 30.66
CA ALA A 100 5.55 -8.32 30.65
C ALA A 100 4.41 -9.13 31.28
N ALA A 101 3.30 -9.27 30.56
CA ALA A 101 2.21 -10.14 30.97
C ALA A 101 2.54 -11.59 30.60
N GLY A 102 3.14 -12.34 31.53
CA GLY A 102 3.23 -13.81 31.43
C GLY A 102 4.21 -14.38 30.40
N GLY A 103 5.31 -13.69 30.11
CA GLY A 103 6.41 -14.22 29.27
C GLY A 103 6.35 -13.85 27.78
N GLU A 104 5.23 -13.30 27.30
CA GLU A 104 5.18 -12.62 26.00
C GLU A 104 5.21 -11.11 26.17
N PHE A 105 6.10 -10.45 25.44
CA PHE A 105 6.15 -8.99 25.34
C PHE A 105 4.98 -8.50 24.48
N SER A 106 3.80 -8.34 25.07
CA SER A 106 2.65 -7.76 24.38
C SER A 106 2.60 -6.25 24.60
N PHE A 107 2.39 -5.50 23.53
CA PHE A 107 2.26 -4.05 23.60
C PHE A 107 0.86 -3.66 24.08
N LYS A 108 0.77 -2.58 24.87
CA LYS A 108 -0.51 -2.05 25.34
C LYS A 108 -1.26 -1.32 24.22
N PRO A 109 -2.58 -1.57 24.05
CA PRO A 109 -3.36 -0.88 23.04
C PRO A 109 -3.44 0.63 23.34
N PRO A 110 -3.73 1.48 22.33
CA PRO A 110 -3.65 2.94 22.46
C PRO A 110 -4.46 3.56 23.59
N ILE A 111 -5.54 2.89 24.04
CA ILE A 111 -6.29 3.27 25.25
C ILE A 111 -5.39 3.47 26.49
N TYR A 112 -4.38 2.62 26.66
CA TYR A 112 -3.53 2.57 27.85
C TYR A 112 -2.10 3.09 27.61
N ASP A 113 -1.73 3.43 26.36
CA ASP A 113 -0.42 3.96 26.02
C ASP A 113 -0.53 5.08 24.96
N ILE A 114 -0.25 6.31 25.39
CA ILE A 114 -0.23 7.51 24.53
C ILE A 114 0.78 7.40 23.36
N ASN A 115 1.86 6.63 23.56
CA ASN A 115 2.93 6.41 22.59
C ASN A 115 2.66 5.21 21.69
N ALA A 116 1.55 4.48 21.87
CA ALA A 116 1.17 3.44 20.92
C ALA A 116 0.90 4.07 19.53
N PRO A 117 1.29 3.39 18.45
CA PRO A 117 0.93 3.76 17.11
C PRO A 117 -0.58 3.57 16.97
N ASP A 118 -1.28 4.63 16.60
CA ASP A 118 -2.72 4.60 16.36
C ASP A 118 -3.01 4.75 14.88
N LEU A 119 -4.09 4.13 14.42
CA LEU A 119 -4.59 4.27 13.05
C LEU A 119 -5.80 5.21 12.98
N TYR A 120 -6.38 5.57 14.13
CA TYR A 120 -7.53 6.44 14.22
C TYR A 120 -7.22 7.88 13.78
N ILE A 121 -6.12 8.49 14.25
CA ILE A 121 -5.82 9.89 13.92
C ILE A 121 -5.49 10.05 12.43
N PRO A 122 -4.63 9.23 11.81
CA PRO A 122 -4.40 9.30 10.38
C PRO A 122 -5.68 9.10 9.56
N MET A 123 -6.52 8.12 9.93
CA MET A 123 -7.80 7.86 9.24
C MET A 123 -8.75 9.07 9.36
N MET A 124 -8.92 9.61 10.57
CA MET A 124 -9.78 10.77 10.81
C MET A 124 -9.27 12.04 10.13
N ALA A 125 -7.96 12.28 10.17
CA ALA A 125 -7.34 13.40 9.46
C ALA A 125 -7.58 13.30 7.95
N PHE A 126 -7.42 12.10 7.37
CA PHE A 126 -7.71 11.87 5.96
C PHE A 126 -9.20 12.08 5.64
N GLY A 127 -10.11 11.50 6.42
CA GLY A 127 -11.56 11.64 6.22
C GLY A 127 -12.02 13.09 6.32
N THR A 128 -11.59 13.80 7.36
CA THR A 128 -11.90 15.23 7.53
C THR A 128 -11.29 16.10 6.43
N TYR A 129 -10.07 15.80 5.98
CA TYR A 129 -9.46 16.47 4.84
C TYR A 129 -10.28 16.31 3.56
N LEU A 130 -10.75 15.10 3.26
CA LEU A 130 -11.60 14.86 2.09
C LEU A 130 -12.93 15.63 2.18
N VAL A 131 -13.58 15.61 3.35
CA VAL A 131 -14.83 16.33 3.58
C VAL A 131 -14.62 17.83 3.43
N LEU A 132 -13.58 18.39 4.03
CA LEU A 132 -13.23 19.80 3.93
C LEU A 132 -12.86 20.18 2.49
N ALA A 133 -12.03 19.39 1.81
CA ALA A 133 -11.65 19.64 0.43
C ALA A 133 -12.86 19.61 -0.51
N GLY A 134 -13.75 18.62 -0.37
CA GLY A 134 -15.00 18.55 -1.12
C GLY A 134 -15.95 19.71 -0.80
N PHE A 135 -16.02 20.10 0.46
CA PHE A 135 -16.81 21.26 0.90
C PHE A 135 -16.27 22.57 0.29
N PHE A 136 -14.96 22.81 0.36
CA PHE A 136 -14.32 23.97 -0.25
C PHE A 136 -14.48 23.98 -1.77
N LEU A 137 -14.37 22.82 -2.42
CA LEU A 137 -14.60 22.72 -3.86
C LEU A 137 -16.06 23.04 -4.22
N GLY A 138 -17.01 22.51 -3.44
CA GLY A 138 -18.44 22.78 -3.62
C GLY A 138 -18.81 24.25 -3.45
N ILE A 139 -18.27 24.95 -2.44
CA ILE A 139 -18.54 26.39 -2.26
C ILE A 139 -17.80 27.27 -3.27
N ASN A 140 -16.64 26.82 -3.78
CA ASN A 140 -15.86 27.55 -4.79
C ASN A 140 -16.37 27.31 -6.22
N GLY A 141 -17.39 26.46 -6.39
CA GLY A 141 -18.15 26.32 -7.64
C GLY A 141 -17.33 25.89 -8.86
N LYS A 142 -16.21 25.19 -8.66
CA LYS A 142 -15.25 24.83 -9.70
C LYS A 142 -14.97 23.34 -9.70
#